data_AF-A0A821PS05-F1
#
_entry.id   AF-A0A821PS05-F1
#
_cell.length_a   1.000
_cell.length_b   1.000
_cell.length_c   1.000
_cell.angle_alpha   90.00
_cell.angle_beta   90.00
_cell.angle_gamma   90.00
#
_symmetry.space_group_name_H-M   'P 1'
#
loop_
_entity.id
_entity.type
_entity.pdbx_description
1 polymer ?
#
loop_
_entity_poly.entity_id
_entity_poly.type
_entity_poly.pdbx_seq_one_letter_code
_entity_poly.pdbx_strand_id
1 'polypeptide(L)' 'MTKTNDFQVSQYCFATCSYRERKSEPTEMMPLEGYTVDYAEPDNAVREGDVVTFATNEENERHSWVQALYRATG' A
#
# COMPACT_ATOMS: atom_id res chain seq x y z
N MET A 1 36.37 1.94 -22.50
CA MET A 1 35.57 2.42 -21.35
C MET A 1 34.13 2.54 -21.80
N THR A 2 33.35 1.49 -21.61
CA THR A 2 31.91 1.47 -21.86
C THR A 2 31.25 2.30 -20.77
N LYS A 3 30.60 3.41 -21.13
CA LYS A 3 29.77 4.18 -20.19
C LYS A 3 28.58 3.29 -19.82
N THR A 4 28.59 2.78 -18.60
CA THR A 4 27.41 2.16 -18.00
C THR A 4 26.36 3.27 -17.91
N ASN A 5 25.32 3.21 -18.73
CA ASN A 5 24.16 4.07 -18.53
C ASN A 5 23.55 3.63 -17.20
N ASP A 6 23.67 4.48 -16.19
CA ASP A 6 22.92 4.32 -14.95
C ASP A 6 21.43 4.41 -15.31
N PHE A 7 20.77 3.25 -15.38
CA PHE A 7 19.32 3.21 -15.49
C PHE A 7 18.77 3.81 -14.21
N GLN A 8 18.13 4.97 -14.33
CA GLN A 8 17.43 5.58 -13.23
C GLN A 8 16.18 4.73 -12.95
N VAL A 9 16.29 3.81 -11.99
CA VAL A 9 15.13 3.07 -11.48
C VAL A 9 14.42 3.98 -10.49
N SER A 10 13.35 4.65 -10.93
CA SER A 10 12.45 5.34 -10.02
C SER A 10 11.72 4.29 -9.18
N GLN A 11 12.11 4.13 -7.92
CA GLN A 11 11.36 3.31 -6.96
C GLN A 11 10.11 4.09 -6.55
N TYR A 12 8.93 3.50 -6.77
CA TYR A 12 7.67 4.05 -6.28
C TYR A 12 7.47 3.61 -4.83
N CYS A 13 7.36 4.56 -3.91
CA CYS A 13 7.01 4.30 -2.51
C CYS A 13 5.56 4.74 -2.28
N PHE A 14 4.70 3.79 -1.91
CA PHE A 14 3.29 4.05 -1.61
C PHE A 14 3.05 3.98 -0.09
N ALA A 15 2.08 4.74 0.40
CA ALA A 15 1.67 4.71 1.80
C ALA A 15 0.15 4.85 1.94
N THR A 16 -0.40 4.24 2.98
CA THR A 16 -1.76 4.52 3.43
C THR A 16 -1.73 5.72 4.36
N CYS A 17 -2.72 6.61 4.21
CA CYS A 17 -2.83 7.84 4.99
C CYS A 17 -4.25 7.96 5.56
N SER A 18 -4.38 8.02 6.88
CA SER A 18 -5.65 8.23 7.58
C SER A 18 -5.82 9.69 7.94
N TYR A 19 -6.93 10.30 7.54
CA TYR A 19 -7.27 11.70 7.84
C TYR A 19 -8.54 11.72 8.69
N ARG A 20 -8.42 11.92 10.01
CA ARG A 20 -9.60 12.02 10.90
C ARG A 20 -10.32 13.36 10.79
N GLU A 21 -9.59 14.40 10.38
CA GLU A 21 -10.10 15.75 10.21
C GLU A 21 -9.66 16.29 8.84
N ARG A 22 -10.36 17.32 8.36
CA ARG A 22 -9.97 18.07 7.14
C ARG A 22 -8.76 18.97 7.42
N LYS A 23 -7.64 18.35 7.78
CA LYS A 23 -6.33 18.98 8.02
C LYS A 23 -5.35 18.58 6.91
N SER A 24 -4.26 19.32 6.80
CA SER A 24 -3.20 19.09 5.80
C SER A 24 -2.33 17.87 6.09
N GLU A 25 -2.25 17.45 7.36
CA GLU A 25 -1.40 16.34 7.79
C GLU A 25 -2.23 15.10 8.15
N PRO A 26 -1.80 13.89 7.71
CA PRO A 26 -2.48 12.65 8.07
C PRO A 26 -2.27 12.35 9.56
N THR A 27 -3.30 11.79 10.19
CA THR A 27 -3.24 11.33 11.59
C THR A 27 -2.38 10.08 11.73
N GLU A 28 -2.48 9.17 10.76
CA GLU A 28 -1.66 7.97 10.68
C GLU A 28 -1.16 7.84 9.23
N MET A 29 0.12 7.50 9.06
CA MET A 29 0.73 7.22 7.77
C MET A 29 1.50 5.91 7.89
N MET A 30 1.28 5.00 6.95
CA MET A 30 1.95 3.70 6.93
C MET A 30 2.46 3.39 5.52
N PRO A 31 3.79 3.28 5.32
CA PRO A 31 4.37 2.82 4.06
C PRO A 31 3.92 1.38 3.75
N LEU A 32 3.60 1.13 2.49
CA LEU A 32 3.23 -0.19 1.96
C LEU A 32 4.44 -0.98 1.45
N GLU A 33 5.65 -0.43 1.59
CA GLU A 33 6.88 -1.11 1.19
C GLU A 33 7.09 -2.40 2.00
N GLY A 34 7.29 -3.52 1.30
CA GLY A 34 7.51 -4.83 1.88
C GLY A 34 6.25 -5.52 2.42
N TYR A 35 5.07 -4.92 2.23
CA TYR A 35 3.80 -5.59 2.52
C TYR A 35 3.36 -6.46 1.35
N THR A 36 2.66 -7.56 1.64
CA THR A 36 1.91 -8.35 0.67
C THR A 36 0.43 -8.32 1.01
N VAL A 37 -0.43 -8.18 0.01
CA VAL A 37 -1.89 -8.16 0.20
C VAL A 37 -2.42 -9.58 0.08
N ASP A 38 -3.22 -10.00 1.04
CA ASP A 38 -3.95 -11.26 1.02
C ASP A 38 -5.44 -10.98 0.88
N TYR A 39 -6.06 -11.69 -0.08
CA TYR A 39 -7.48 -11.58 -0.36
C TYR A 39 -8.21 -12.62 0.50
N ALA A 40 -8.43 -12.25 1.75
CA ALA A 40 -9.06 -13.07 2.78
C ALA A 40 -10.25 -12.33 3.42
N GLU A 41 -11.00 -12.99 4.29
CA GLU A 41 -12.04 -12.34 5.10
C GLU A 41 -11.62 -12.35 6.58
N PRO A 42 -11.17 -11.21 7.14
CA PRO A 42 -11.02 -9.88 6.52
C PRO A 42 -9.74 -9.71 5.67
N ASP A 43 -9.74 -8.78 4.71
CA ASP A 43 -8.57 -8.52 3.87
C ASP A 43 -7.41 -7.97 4.71
N ASN A 44 -6.19 -8.41 4.42
CA ASN A 44 -5.02 -8.06 5.20
C ASN A 44 -3.81 -7.75 4.32
N ALA A 45 -2.97 -6.83 4.79
CA ALA A 45 -1.60 -6.68 4.33
C ALA A 45 -0.65 -7.22 5.39
N VAL A 46 0.30 -8.05 4.99
CA VAL A 46 1.27 -8.70 5.88
C VAL A 46 2.68 -8.28 5.53
N ARG A 47 3.48 -7.99 6.56
CA ARG A 47 4.94 -7.78 6.48
C ARG A 47 5.57 -8.54 7.64
N GLU A 48 6.88 -8.80 7.59
CA GLU A 48 7.58 -9.47 8.70
C GLU A 48 7.31 -8.78 10.05
N GLY A 49 6.59 -9.49 10.94
CA GLY A 49 6.20 -9.00 12.25
C GLY A 49 5.03 -8.02 12.29
N ASP A 50 4.33 -7.78 11.17
CA ASP A 50 3.27 -6.77 11.06
C ASP A 50 2.09 -7.26 10.22
N VAL A 51 0.86 -6.99 10.68
CA VAL A 51 -0.37 -7.35 9.98
C VAL A 51 -1.36 -6.21 10.10
N VAL A 52 -1.85 -5.76 8.95
CA VAL A 52 -2.80 -4.66 8.84
C VAL A 52 -4.08 -5.22 8.23
N THR A 53 -5.20 -5.10 8.94
CA THR A 53 -6.49 -5.55 8.45
C THR A 53 -7.27 -4.37 7.87
N PHE A 54 -7.78 -4.53 6.66
CA PHE A 54 -8.66 -3.57 6.01
C PHE A 54 -10.11 -4.05 6.13
N ALA A 55 -11.02 -3.12 6.41
CA ALA A 55 -12.44 -3.38 6.45
C ALA A 55 -13.14 -2.38 5.54
N THR A 56 -13.77 -2.90 4.49
CA THR A 56 -14.65 -2.13 3.59
C THR A 56 -16.09 -2.57 3.79
N ASN A 57 -17.03 -1.63 3.78
CA ASN A 57 -18.45 -1.96 4.00
C ASN A 57 -19.12 -2.51 2.73
N GLU A 58 -18.55 -2.25 1.56
CA GLU A 58 -19.10 -2.64 0.26
C GLU A 58 -18.14 -3.54 -0.51
N GLU A 59 -18.68 -4.62 -1.08
CA GLU A 59 -17.89 -5.60 -1.84
C GLU A 59 -17.23 -4.99 -3.09
N ASN A 60 -17.89 -4.09 -3.80
CA ASN A 60 -17.29 -3.43 -4.98
C ASN A 60 -16.11 -2.52 -4.59
N GLU A 61 -16.22 -1.87 -3.42
CA GLU A 61 -15.15 -1.05 -2.86
C GLU A 61 -13.97 -1.92 -2.45
N ARG A 62 -14.24 -3.06 -1.81
CA ARG A 62 -13.24 -4.10 -1.47
C ARG A 62 -12.38 -4.45 -2.68
N HIS A 63 -13.03 -4.89 -3.77
CA HIS A 63 -12.34 -5.29 -4.99
C HIS A 63 -11.46 -4.17 -5.56
N SER A 64 -11.97 -2.93 -5.55
CA SER A 64 -11.22 -1.76 -6.04
C SER A 64 -9.97 -1.47 -5.19
N TRP A 65 -10.10 -1.52 -3.85
CA TRP A 65 -9.00 -1.29 -2.92
C TRP A 65 -7.94 -2.37 -2.98
N VAL A 66 -8.35 -3.64 -3.00
CA VAL A 66 -7.43 -4.78 -3.10
C VAL A 66 -6.60 -4.68 -4.38
N GLN A 67 -7.22 -4.36 -5.52
CA GLN A 67 -6.49 -4.18 -6.78
C GLN A 67 -5.53 -2.99 -6.75
N ALA A 68 -5.87 -1.91 -6.04
CA ALA A 68 -4.98 -0.77 -5.86
C ALA A 68 -3.78 -1.13 -4.98
N LEU A 69 -4.01 -1.82 -3.87
CA LEU A 69 -2.97 -2.24 -2.93
C LEU A 69 -2.02 -3.26 -3.58
N TYR A 70 -2.53 -4.26 -4.32
CA TYR A 70 -1.67 -5.19 -5.07
C TYR A 70 -0.73 -4.48 -6.04
N ARG A 71 -1.21 -3.45 -6.76
CA ARG A 71 -0.37 -2.65 -7.66
C ARG A 71 0.67 -1.82 -6.93
N ALA A 72 0.35 -1.38 -5.71
CA ALA A 72 1.23 -0.58 -4.88
C ALA A 72 2.33 -1.41 -4.21
N THR A 73 2.06 -2.68 -3.89
CA THR A 73 3.00 -3.57 -3.21
C THR A 73 3.88 -4.39 -4.15
N GLY A 74 3.41 -4.66 -5.38
CA GLY A 74 4.15 -5.42 -6.39
C GLY A 74 3.95 -6.93 -6.30
#